data_AF-A0A376RSH3-F1
#
_entry.id   AF-A0A376RSH3-F1
#
_cell.length_a   1.000
_cell.length_b   1.000
_cell.length_c   1.000
_cell.angle_alpha   90.00
_cell.angle_beta   90.00
_cell.angle_gamma   90.00
#
_symmetry.space_group_name_H-M   'P 1'
#
loop_
_entity.id
_entity.type
_entity.pdbx_description
1 polymer ?
#
loop_
_entity_poly.entity_id
_entity_poly.type
_entity_poly.pdbx_seq_one_letter_code
_entity_poly.pdbx_strand_id
1 'polypeptide(L)'
;MNTDTFMCSSDEKQTRSPLSLYSEYQRMEIEFRAPHIMPTSHWHGQVEVNVPFDGDVEYLINNEKVNINQGHITLFWACTPHQLTDTGTCQSMAIFNLPDASVSLLAAG
;
A
#
# COMPACT_ATOMS: atom_id res chain seq x y z
N MET A 1 -26.62 -24.03 -11.32
CA MET A 1 -25.83 -24.51 -10.18
C MET A 1 -24.62 -23.61 -10.10
N ASN A 2 -24.69 -22.62 -9.20
CA ASN A 2 -23.69 -21.57 -9.06
C ASN A 2 -22.65 -22.08 -8.06
N THR A 3 -21.44 -22.37 -8.52
CA THR A 3 -20.34 -22.80 -7.65
C THR A 3 -19.65 -21.55 -7.11
N ASP A 4 -20.09 -21.08 -5.95
CA ASP A 4 -19.41 -20.02 -5.22
C ASP A 4 -17.98 -20.47 -4.91
N THR A 5 -17.02 -19.97 -5.70
CA THR A 5 -15.62 -20.42 -5.76
C THR A 5 -14.80 -19.95 -4.55
N PHE A 6 -15.47 -19.51 -3.48
CA PHE A 6 -14.87 -18.86 -2.31
C PHE A 6 -15.18 -19.55 -0.97
N MET A 7 -15.95 -20.64 -0.96
CA MET A 7 -16.19 -21.43 0.26
C MET A 7 -15.30 -22.68 0.27
N CYS A 8 -14.31 -22.70 1.17
CA CYS A 8 -13.53 -23.91 1.43
C CYS A 8 -14.46 -25.02 1.96
N SER A 9 -14.51 -26.12 1.21
CA SER A 9 -15.18 -27.37 1.64
C SER A 9 -14.23 -28.17 2.53
N SER A 10 -14.78 -28.86 3.53
CA SER A 10 -14.00 -29.69 4.46
C SER A 10 -13.25 -30.87 3.80
N ASP A 11 -13.50 -31.14 2.51
CA ASP A 11 -12.88 -32.21 1.72
C ASP A 11 -11.64 -31.76 0.90
N GLU A 12 -11.25 -30.48 0.94
CA GLU A 12 -10.02 -30.03 0.28
C GLU A 12 -8.76 -30.50 1.01
N LYS A 13 -7.92 -31.30 0.34
CA LYS A 13 -6.64 -31.83 0.85
C LYS A 13 -5.59 -30.77 1.20
N GLN A 14 -5.84 -29.49 0.87
CA GLN A 14 -4.95 -28.39 1.19
C GLN A 14 -5.69 -27.43 2.13
N THR A 15 -5.52 -27.66 3.44
CA THR A 15 -6.11 -26.86 4.51
C THR A 15 -5.53 -25.45 4.49
N ARG A 16 -6.13 -24.54 3.71
CA ARG A 16 -5.88 -23.11 3.85
C ARG A 16 -6.76 -22.60 4.99
N SER A 17 -6.13 -22.13 6.07
CA SER A 17 -6.89 -21.51 7.16
C SER A 17 -7.61 -20.25 6.62
N PRO A 18 -8.77 -19.86 7.16
CA PRO A 18 -9.39 -18.59 6.79
C PRO A 18 -8.42 -17.41 6.93
N LEU A 19 -7.53 -17.46 7.93
CA LEU A 19 -6.44 -16.48 8.13
C LEU A 19 -5.37 -16.52 7.03
N SER A 20 -5.14 -17.65 6.37
CA SER A 20 -4.22 -17.72 5.23
C SER A 20 -4.74 -16.93 4.02
N LEU A 21 -6.07 -16.84 3.84
CA LEU A 21 -6.68 -15.98 2.83
C LEU A 21 -6.48 -14.50 3.17
N TYR A 22 -6.68 -14.09 4.43
CA TYR A 22 -6.41 -12.71 4.87
C TYR A 22 -4.92 -12.36 4.81
N SER A 23 -4.04 -13.29 5.15
CA SER A 23 -2.59 -13.11 5.08
C SER A 23 -2.09 -12.94 3.64
N GLU A 24 -2.75 -13.54 2.65
CA GLU A 24 -2.43 -13.34 1.24
C GLU A 24 -2.80 -11.92 0.76
N TYR A 25 -3.90 -11.35 1.29
CA TYR A 25 -4.32 -9.95 1.08
C TYR A 25 -3.48 -8.93 1.87
N GLN A 26 -2.80 -9.36 2.92
CA GLN A 26 -1.98 -8.52 3.81
C GLN A 26 -0.49 -8.64 3.55
N ARG A 27 -0.06 -8.93 2.31
CA ARG A 27 1.38 -8.97 2.02
C ARG A 27 1.99 -7.58 2.19
N MET A 28 3.08 -7.55 2.94
CA MET A 28 3.99 -6.43 2.92
C MET A 28 4.70 -6.42 1.57
N GLU A 29 4.69 -5.27 0.90
CA GLU A 29 5.48 -5.05 -0.30
C GLU A 29 6.54 -4.00 -0.01
N ILE A 30 7.76 -4.27 -0.48
CA ILE A 30 8.88 -3.37 -0.37
C ILE A 30 9.43 -3.20 -1.77
N GLU A 31 9.48 -1.95 -2.22
CA GLU A 31 10.01 -1.60 -3.52
C GLU A 31 11.13 -0.56 -3.36
N PHE A 32 12.17 -0.72 -4.17
CA PHE A 32 13.22 0.27 -4.34
C PHE A 32 13.31 0.61 -5.82
N ARG A 33 12.90 1.83 -6.17
CA ARG A 33 12.82 2.27 -7.56
C ARG A 33 12.96 3.78 -7.67
N ALA A 34 13.15 4.25 -8.90
CA ALA A 34 12.94 5.66 -9.19
C ALA A 34 11.47 6.05 -8.89
N PRO A 35 11.22 7.24 -8.35
CA PRO A 35 9.86 7.74 -8.23
C PRO A 35 9.25 7.99 -9.61
N HIS A 36 7.94 7.83 -9.74
CA HIS A 36 7.24 8.01 -11.02
C HIS A 36 6.00 8.87 -10.81
N ILE A 37 5.83 9.88 -11.68
CA ILE A 37 4.65 10.74 -11.66
C ILE A 37 3.39 9.90 -11.77
N MET A 38 2.46 10.14 -10.86
CA MET A 38 1.16 9.49 -10.87
C MET A 38 0.20 10.32 -11.72
N PRO A 39 -0.51 9.73 -12.70
CA PRO A 39 -1.41 10.49 -13.58
C PRO A 39 -2.64 11.03 -12.85
N THR A 40 -3.08 10.35 -11.79
CA THR A 40 -4.22 10.70 -10.94
C THR A 40 -3.94 10.30 -9.50
N SER A 41 -4.69 10.86 -8.54
CA SER A 41 -4.60 10.41 -7.15
C SER A 41 -5.01 8.94 -6.98
N HIS A 42 -4.28 8.20 -6.16
CA HIS A 42 -4.61 6.84 -5.75
C HIS A 42 -5.12 6.82 -4.31
N TRP A 43 -5.84 5.76 -3.98
CA TRP A 43 -6.24 5.41 -2.62
C TRP A 43 -6.14 3.89 -2.46
N HIS A 44 -5.73 3.45 -1.28
CA HIS A 44 -5.69 2.03 -0.94
C HIS A 44 -5.75 1.84 0.58
N GLY A 45 -5.93 0.58 1.00
CA GLY A 45 -6.11 0.23 2.41
C GLY A 45 -4.80 0.10 3.19
N GLN A 46 -3.67 -0.06 2.50
CA GLN A 46 -2.35 -0.18 3.11
C GLN A 46 -1.87 1.14 3.69
N VAL A 47 -1.02 1.04 4.70
CA VAL A 47 -0.18 2.14 5.16
C VAL A 47 1.03 2.21 4.24
N GLU A 48 1.27 3.35 3.60
CA GLU A 48 2.43 3.56 2.74
C GLU A 48 3.50 4.38 3.46
N VAL A 49 4.74 3.91 3.37
CA VAL A 49 5.93 4.61 3.85
C VAL A 49 6.84 4.93 2.68
N ASN A 50 7.19 6.20 2.54
CA ASN A 50 7.90 6.72 1.40
C ASN A 50 9.15 7.48 1.81
N VAL A 51 10.30 7.09 1.25
CA VAL A 51 11.62 7.66 1.57
C VAL A 51 12.41 7.94 0.29
N PRO A 52 12.47 9.20 -0.19
CA PRO A 52 13.34 9.57 -1.30
C PRO A 52 14.79 9.73 -0.81
N PHE A 53 15.78 9.26 -1.56
CA PHE A 53 17.17 9.21 -1.09
C PHE A 53 18.09 10.32 -1.63
N ASP A 54 17.84 10.76 -2.87
CA ASP A 54 18.79 11.57 -3.66
C ASP A 54 18.15 12.81 -4.31
N GLY A 55 16.94 13.16 -3.89
CA GLY A 55 16.26 14.37 -4.30
C GLY A 55 14.94 14.54 -3.56
N ASP A 56 14.40 15.74 -3.60
CA ASP A 56 13.10 16.05 -3.03
C ASP A 56 11.98 15.63 -4.01
N VAL A 57 10.80 15.33 -3.49
CA VAL A 57 9.62 14.97 -4.28
C VAL A 57 8.39 15.75 -3.80
N GLU A 58 7.48 16.10 -4.72
CA GLU A 58 6.21 16.75 -4.39
C GLU A 58 5.07 15.73 -4.48
N TYR A 59 4.30 15.63 -3.39
CA TYR A 59 3.02 14.94 -3.38
C TYR A 59 1.87 15.95 -3.27
N LEU A 60 0.74 15.59 -3.87
CA LEU A 60 -0.57 16.08 -3.47
C LEU A 60 -1.18 15.05 -2.52
N ILE A 61 -1.31 15.37 -1.23
CA ILE A 61 -1.94 14.51 -0.21
C ILE A 61 -3.20 15.22 0.28
N ASN A 62 -4.37 14.62 0.09
CA ASN A 62 -5.66 15.23 0.45
C ASN A 62 -5.84 16.65 -0.10
N ASN A 63 -5.45 16.85 -1.38
CA ASN A 63 -5.44 18.16 -2.04
C ASN A 63 -4.47 19.21 -1.47
N GLU A 64 -3.62 18.85 -0.52
CA GLU A 64 -2.52 19.71 -0.05
C GLU A 64 -1.21 19.33 -0.71
N LYS A 65 -0.44 20.33 -1.14
CA LYS A 65 0.90 20.12 -1.65
C LYS A 65 1.86 19.89 -0.49
N VAL A 66 2.51 18.74 -0.49
CA VAL A 66 3.49 18.33 0.50
C VAL A 66 4.80 18.07 -0.21
N ASN A 67 5.84 18.82 0.15
CA ASN A 67 7.19 18.53 -0.31
C ASN A 67 7.87 17.60 0.69
N ILE A 68 8.34 16.46 0.19
CA ILE A 68 9.11 15.49 0.96
C ILE A 68 10.58 15.66 0.59
N ASN A 69 11.35 16.27 1.49
CA ASN A 69 12.77 16.43 1.26
C ASN A 69 13.51 15.08 1.30
N GLN A 70 14.66 15.00 0.63
CA GLN A 70 15.51 13.80 0.66
C GLN A 70 15.79 13.34 2.08
N GLY A 71 15.75 12.02 2.30
CA GLY A 71 16.00 11.37 3.58
C GLY A 71 14.87 11.48 4.61
N HIS A 72 13.83 12.28 4.36
CA HIS A 72 12.65 12.30 5.22
C HIS A 72 11.76 11.07 4.98
N ILE A 73 11.18 10.57 6.07
CA ILE A 73 10.20 9.48 6.05
C ILE A 73 8.81 10.08 6.04
N THR A 74 8.02 9.74 5.03
CA THR A 74 6.61 10.13 4.94
C THR A 74 5.72 8.92 5.12
N LEU A 75 4.61 9.10 5.86
CA LEU A 75 3.64 8.07 6.21
C LEU A 75 2.23 8.57 5.86
N PHE A 76 1.46 7.80 5.09
CA PHE A 76 0.05 8.09 4.82
C PHE A 76 -0.79 6.81 4.66
N TRP A 77 -2.08 6.89 5.02
CA TRP A 77 -3.01 5.76 5.00
C TRP A 77 -4.50 6.22 5.05
N ALA A 78 -5.44 5.27 5.14
CA ALA A 78 -6.87 5.49 5.44
C ALA A 78 -7.67 6.28 4.39
N CYS A 79 -7.69 5.82 3.14
CA CYS A 79 -8.43 6.46 2.03
C CYS A 79 -7.99 7.91 1.73
N THR A 80 -6.86 8.37 2.26
CA THR A 80 -6.31 9.69 1.94
C THR A 80 -5.82 9.67 0.48
N PRO A 81 -6.45 10.42 -0.43
CA PRO A 81 -6.03 10.43 -1.83
C PRO A 81 -4.64 11.06 -1.91
N HIS A 82 -3.71 10.36 -2.55
CA HIS A 82 -2.34 10.84 -2.72
C HIS A 82 -1.89 10.71 -4.17
N GLN A 83 -1.07 11.64 -4.62
CA GLN A 83 -0.52 11.67 -5.98
C GLN A 83 0.90 12.22 -5.94
N LEU A 84 1.87 11.50 -6.51
CA LEU A 84 3.18 12.08 -6.76
C LEU A 84 3.12 12.98 -8.00
N THR A 85 3.29 14.29 -7.79
CA THR A 85 3.10 15.34 -8.82
C THR A 85 4.41 15.89 -9.37
N ASP A 86 5.52 15.75 -8.65
CA ASP A 86 6.86 16.09 -9.13
C ASP A 86 7.90 15.15 -8.52
N THR A 87 8.75 14.54 -9.37
CA THR A 87 9.87 13.70 -8.93
C THR A 87 11.13 14.51 -8.60
N GLY A 88 11.15 15.80 -8.93
CA GLY A 88 12.34 16.63 -8.82
C GLY A 88 13.54 15.98 -9.54
N THR A 89 14.66 15.91 -8.83
CA THR A 89 15.87 15.18 -9.29
C THR A 89 15.98 13.77 -8.71
N CYS A 90 15.03 13.32 -7.88
CA CYS A 90 15.09 12.04 -7.20
C CYS A 90 15.09 10.87 -8.20
N GLN A 91 16.08 9.98 -8.10
CA GLN A 91 16.22 8.78 -8.92
C GLN A 91 16.03 7.51 -8.11
N SER A 92 15.95 7.62 -6.78
CA SER A 92 15.95 6.48 -5.89
C SER A 92 15.06 6.72 -4.67
N MET A 93 14.08 5.83 -4.48
CA MET A 93 13.09 5.91 -3.42
C MET A 93 12.74 4.52 -2.89
N ALA A 94 12.61 4.40 -1.57
CA ALA A 94 12.05 3.22 -0.93
C ALA A 94 10.56 3.45 -0.66
N ILE A 95 9.75 2.45 -1.00
CA ILE A 95 8.30 2.43 -0.83
C ILE A 95 7.95 1.15 -0.07
N PHE A 96 7.27 1.30 1.06
CA PHE A 96 6.81 0.19 1.88
C PHE A 96 5.30 0.23 1.96
N ASN A 97 4.63 -0.78 1.40
CA ASN A 97 3.20 -0.99 1.59
C ASN A 97 3.02 -1.97 2.73
N LEU A 98 2.68 -1.43 3.90
CA LEU A 98 2.43 -2.19 5.11
C LEU A 98 0.94 -2.56 5.19
N PRO A 99 0.59 -3.81 5.47
CA PRO A 99 -0.80 -4.19 5.68
C PRO A 99 -1.39 -3.46 6.89
N ASP A 100 -2.63 -2.99 6.77
CA ASP A 100 -3.37 -2.44 7.90
C ASP A 100 -3.74 -3.55 8.89
N ALA A 101 -3.23 -3.45 10.12
CA ALA A 101 -3.51 -4.37 11.21
C ALA A 101 -5.01 -4.39 11.61
N SER A 102 -5.78 -3.37 11.21
CA SER A 102 -7.20 -3.21 11.53
C SER A 102 -8.10 -4.22 10.82
N VAL A 103 -7.69 -4.74 9.65
CA VAL A 103 -8.54 -5.64 8.84
C VAL A 103 -8.66 -7.03 9.48
N SER A 104 -7.75 -7.41 10.38
CA SER A 104 -7.81 -8.70 11.07
C SER A 104 -8.79 -8.73 12.25
N LEU A 105 -9.22 -7.56 12.78
CA LEU A 105 -10.10 -7.51 13.96
C LEU A 105 -11.60 -7.55 13.61
N LEU A 106 -11.98 -7.16 12.39
CA LEU A 106 -13.38 -7.15 11.94
C LEU A 106 -13.84 -8.48 11.35
N ALA A 107 -12.92 -9.38 10.97
CA ALA A 107 -13.22 -10.70 10.43
C ALA A 107 -13.42 -11.79 11.51
N ALA A 108 -13.24 -11.45 12.79
CA ALA A 108 -13.37 -12.34 13.93
C ALA A 108 -14.55 -11.99 14.85
N GLY A 109 -15.45 -11.10 14.42
CA GLY A 109 -16.67 -10.70 15.12
C GLY A 109 -17.91 -11.40 14.58
#